data_AF-A0A958Q318-F1
#
_entry.id   AF-A0A958Q318-F1
#
_cell.length_a   1.000
_cell.length_b   1.000
_cell.length_c   1.000
_cell.angle_alpha   90.00
_cell.angle_beta   90.00
_cell.angle_gamma   90.00
#
_symmetry.space_group_name_H-M   'P 1'
#
loop_
_entity.id
_entity.type
_entity.pdbx_description
1 polymer ?
#
loop_
_entity_poly.entity_id
_entity_poly.type
_entity_poly.pdbx_seq_one_letter_code
_entity_poly.pdbx_strand_id
1 'polypeptide(L)'
;MDDQLPIKDHVDELFSIEIDGWCYGIQNYPGEIYPGLIHAVIRELAPTYRSAIEHNFPFDIAEVSKRISRAAKYLVHEKEICFSILAHLPNPSTLNEEGQFILAQIIDRVEKKYGGALARLQKKWAWEREQEAA
;
A
#
# COMPACT_ATOMS: atom_id res chain seq x y z
N MET A 1 -31.83 24.40 -1.10
CA MET A 1 -30.39 24.15 -1.03
C MET A 1 -30.26 22.91 -0.17
N ASP A 2 -30.13 21.76 -0.82
CA ASP A 2 -29.85 20.51 -0.12
C ASP A 2 -28.44 20.63 0.48
N ASP A 3 -28.43 20.87 1.79
CA ASP A 3 -27.24 20.87 2.63
C ASP A 3 -26.81 19.40 2.78
N GLN A 4 -26.16 18.86 1.74
CA GLN A 4 -25.50 17.57 1.84
C GLN A 4 -24.31 17.76 2.79
N LEU A 5 -24.51 17.35 4.04
CA LEU A 5 -23.45 17.16 5.03
C LEU A 5 -22.26 16.49 4.34
N PRO A 6 -21.02 16.98 4.51
CA PRO A 6 -19.86 16.35 3.90
C PRO A 6 -19.80 14.92 4.40
N ILE A 7 -20.02 13.95 3.51
CA ILE A 7 -19.80 12.54 3.79
C ILE A 7 -18.35 12.48 4.23
N LYS A 8 -18.12 12.28 5.52
CA LYS A 8 -16.77 12.09 6.04
C LYS A 8 -16.27 10.83 5.37
N ASP A 9 -15.29 10.96 4.48
CA ASP A 9 -14.71 9.83 3.78
C ASP A 9 -14.21 8.82 4.83
N HIS A 10 -14.96 7.73 5.04
CA HIS A 10 -14.67 6.64 5.97
C HIS A 10 -13.53 5.76 5.44
N VAL A 11 -12.53 6.36 4.81
CA VAL A 11 -11.47 5.68 4.06
C VAL A 11 -10.58 4.89 5.01
N ASP A 12 -10.37 5.36 6.24
CA ASP A 12 -9.65 4.63 7.28
C ASP A 12 -10.34 3.32 7.68
N GLU A 13 -11.67 3.37 7.82
CA GLU A 13 -12.52 2.21 8.13
C GLU A 13 -12.57 1.24 6.96
N LEU A 14 -12.84 1.72 5.74
CA LEU A 14 -12.85 0.90 4.53
C LEU A 14 -11.50 0.24 4.28
N PHE A 15 -10.40 0.99 4.43
CA PHE A 15 -9.05 0.44 4.33
C PHE A 15 -8.82 -0.67 5.36
N SER A 16 -9.21 -0.42 6.62
CA SER A 16 -9.04 -1.41 7.69
C SER A 16 -9.83 -2.69 7.44
N ILE A 17 -11.10 -2.55 7.04
CA ILE A 17 -11.99 -3.67 6.66
C ILE A 17 -11.39 -4.47 5.52
N GLU A 18 -10.87 -3.80 4.49
CA GLU A 18 -10.30 -4.48 3.34
C GLU A 18 -9.03 -5.27 3.72
N ILE A 19 -8.10 -4.67 4.47
CA ILE A 19 -6.92 -5.38 4.95
C ILE A 19 -7.30 -6.54 5.87
N ASP A 20 -8.28 -6.38 6.76
CA ASP A 20 -8.77 -7.47 7.62
C ASP A 20 -9.40 -8.59 6.80
N GLY A 21 -10.20 -8.27 5.79
CA GLY A 21 -10.81 -9.24 4.88
C GLY A 21 -9.76 -10.08 4.15
N TRP A 22 -8.72 -9.44 3.62
CA TRP A 22 -7.62 -10.16 2.97
C TRP A 22 -6.79 -10.99 3.95
N CYS A 23 -6.45 -10.46 5.13
CA CYS A 23 -5.76 -11.23 6.15
C CYS A 23 -6.57 -12.46 6.61
N TYR A 24 -7.88 -12.31 6.80
CA TYR A 24 -8.78 -13.41 7.11
C TYR A 24 -8.80 -14.45 5.97
N GLY A 25 -8.90 -13.99 4.73
CA GLY A 25 -8.88 -14.85 3.54
C GLY A 25 -7.58 -15.66 3.42
N ILE A 26 -6.43 -15.02 3.63
CA ILE A 26 -5.12 -15.70 3.65
C ILE A 26 -5.09 -16.76 4.76
N GLN A 27 -5.47 -16.39 5.98
CA GLN A 27 -5.36 -17.28 7.14
C GLN A 27 -6.23 -18.53 7.02
N ASN A 28 -7.39 -18.41 6.37
CA ASN A 28 -8.39 -19.47 6.23
C ASN A 28 -8.42 -20.08 4.83
N TYR A 29 -7.44 -19.78 3.98
CA TYR A 29 -7.37 -20.33 2.62
C TYR A 29 -7.24 -21.86 2.68
N PRO A 30 -8.12 -22.63 2.01
CA PRO A 30 -8.12 -24.09 2.11
C PRO A 30 -6.97 -24.76 1.35
N GLY A 31 -6.32 -24.03 0.44
CA GLY A 31 -5.19 -24.51 -0.34
C GLY A 31 -3.83 -24.16 0.27
N GLU A 32 -2.77 -24.49 -0.47
CA GLU A 32 -1.41 -24.11 -0.08
C GLU A 32 -1.16 -22.62 -0.30
N ILE A 33 -0.58 -21.97 0.71
CA ILE A 33 -0.10 -20.59 0.62
C ILE A 33 1.38 -20.64 0.27
N TYR A 34 1.76 -19.96 -0.81
CA TYR A 34 3.14 -19.81 -1.26
C TYR A 34 3.48 -18.31 -1.45
N PRO A 35 4.76 -17.90 -1.43
CA PRO A 35 5.13 -16.48 -1.50
C PRO A 35 4.54 -15.72 -2.69
N GLY A 36 4.49 -16.35 -3.87
CA GLY A 36 3.89 -15.75 -5.07
C GLY A 36 2.41 -15.39 -4.91
N LEU A 37 1.64 -16.16 -4.14
CA LEU A 37 0.24 -15.84 -3.83
C LEU A 37 0.15 -14.58 -2.97
N ILE A 38 1.02 -14.44 -1.97
CA ILE A 38 1.07 -13.25 -1.10
C ILE A 38 1.40 -11.99 -1.90
N HIS A 39 2.39 -12.05 -2.79
CA HIS A 39 2.69 -10.93 -3.69
C HIS A 39 1.56 -10.61 -4.67
N ALA A 40 0.82 -11.63 -5.14
CA ALA A 40 -0.38 -11.40 -5.95
C ALA A 40 -1.46 -10.66 -5.15
N VAL A 41 -1.73 -11.06 -3.91
CA VAL A 41 -2.68 -10.35 -3.02
C VAL A 41 -2.25 -8.90 -2.79
N ILE A 42 -0.97 -8.64 -2.55
CA ILE A 42 -0.44 -7.28 -2.38
C ILE A 42 -0.64 -6.44 -3.64
N ARG A 43 -0.51 -7.05 -4.83
CA ARG A 43 -0.81 -6.38 -6.09
C ARG A 43 -2.29 -6.07 -6.25
N GLU A 44 -3.18 -6.99 -5.87
CA GLU A 44 -4.63 -6.75 -5.90
C GLU A 44 -5.06 -5.62 -4.96
N LEU A 45 -4.31 -5.39 -3.87
CA LEU A 45 -4.51 -4.26 -2.94
C LEU A 45 -3.97 -2.91 -3.46
N ALA A 46 -3.35 -2.86 -4.64
CA ALA A 46 -2.79 -1.61 -5.16
C ALA A 46 -3.82 -0.46 -5.30
N PRO A 47 -5.06 -0.69 -5.78
CA PRO A 47 -6.09 0.36 -5.83
C PRO A 47 -6.44 0.90 -4.44
N THR A 48 -6.47 0.04 -3.42
CA THR A 48 -6.70 0.43 -2.01
C THR A 48 -5.64 1.39 -1.51
N TYR A 49 -4.36 1.09 -1.79
CA TYR A 49 -3.24 1.97 -1.40
C TYR A 49 -3.32 3.33 -2.09
N ARG A 50 -3.65 3.36 -3.39
CA ARG A 50 -3.85 4.61 -4.14
C ARG A 50 -5.03 5.40 -3.55
N SER A 51 -6.18 4.76 -3.33
CA SER A 51 -7.36 5.41 -2.77
C SER A 51 -7.08 6.01 -1.40
N ALA A 52 -6.34 5.30 -0.53
CA ALA A 52 -5.93 5.84 0.76
C ALA A 52 -5.10 7.12 0.62
N ILE A 53 -4.16 7.18 -0.32
CA ILE A 53 -3.33 8.36 -0.55
C ILE A 53 -4.16 9.52 -1.12
N GLU A 54 -5.02 9.25 -2.10
CA GLU A 54 -5.86 10.27 -2.76
C GLU A 54 -6.87 10.91 -1.80
N HIS A 55 -7.30 10.18 -0.77
CA HIS A 55 -8.19 10.68 0.29
C HIS A 55 -7.43 11.03 1.58
N ASN A 56 -6.15 11.33 1.46
CA ASN A 56 -5.30 11.85 2.53
C ASN A 56 -5.20 10.99 3.80
N PHE A 57 -5.24 9.67 3.66
CA PHE A 57 -5.11 8.70 4.75
C PHE A 57 -3.68 8.14 4.83
N PRO A 58 -2.84 8.59 5.79
CA PRO A 58 -1.44 8.18 5.91
C PRO A 58 -1.30 6.84 6.66
N PHE A 59 -1.65 5.74 6.00
CA PHE A 59 -1.56 4.40 6.58
C PHE A 59 -0.11 3.95 6.84
N ASP A 60 0.07 2.98 7.74
CA ASP A 60 1.38 2.43 8.08
C ASP A 60 1.63 1.12 7.30
N ILE A 61 2.45 1.20 6.24
CA ILE A 61 2.86 0.03 5.44
C ILE A 61 3.51 -1.04 6.31
N ALA A 62 4.31 -0.67 7.32
CA ALA A 62 5.00 -1.64 8.14
C ALA A 62 4.02 -2.45 9.02
N GLU A 63 2.96 -1.82 9.51
CA GLU A 63 1.91 -2.51 10.25
C GLU A 63 1.05 -3.39 9.33
N VAL A 64 0.68 -2.89 8.15
CA VAL A 64 -0.01 -3.70 7.12
C VAL A 64 0.84 -4.92 6.75
N SER A 65 2.14 -4.74 6.56
CA SER A 65 3.07 -5.81 6.22
C SER A 65 3.17 -6.88 7.30
N LYS A 66 3.17 -6.47 8.57
CA LYS A 66 3.17 -7.36 9.72
C LYS A 66 1.88 -8.17 9.81
N ARG A 67 0.72 -7.54 9.57
CA ARG A 67 -0.59 -8.21 9.54
C ARG A 67 -0.64 -9.28 8.44
N ILE A 68 -0.22 -8.93 7.22
CA ILE A 68 -0.15 -9.87 6.09
C ILE A 68 0.84 -11.00 6.37
N SER A 69 2.05 -10.69 6.87
CA SER A 69 3.06 -11.70 7.23
C SER A 69 2.50 -12.69 8.26
N ARG A 70 1.86 -12.19 9.31
CA ARG A 70 1.24 -13.02 10.35
C ARG A 70 0.10 -13.88 9.80
N ALA A 71 -0.76 -13.33 8.95
CA ALA A 71 -1.84 -14.07 8.30
C ALA A 71 -1.29 -15.22 7.43
N ALA A 72 -0.17 -14.97 6.75
CA ALA A 72 0.57 -15.96 5.98
C ALA A 72 1.48 -16.87 6.84
N LYS A 73 1.29 -16.91 8.16
CA LYS A 73 2.09 -17.71 9.12
C LYS A 73 3.60 -17.45 9.00
N TYR A 74 3.98 -16.21 8.74
CA TYR A 74 5.36 -15.74 8.55
C TYR A 74 6.09 -16.38 7.36
N LEU A 75 5.35 -16.96 6.41
CA LEU A 75 5.92 -17.53 5.19
C LEU A 75 6.74 -16.51 4.38
N VAL A 76 6.27 -15.25 4.36
CA VAL A 76 6.97 -14.13 3.75
C VAL A 76 7.30 -13.11 4.84
N HIS A 77 8.56 -12.68 4.89
CA HIS A 77 9.03 -11.76 5.91
C HIS A 77 8.39 -10.37 5.75
N GLU A 78 8.03 -9.71 6.86
CA GLU A 78 7.35 -8.40 6.84
C GLU A 78 8.11 -7.33 6.02
N LYS A 79 9.45 -7.35 6.07
CA LYS A 79 10.30 -6.46 5.27
C LYS A 79 10.08 -6.65 3.77
N GLU A 80 9.96 -7.89 3.31
CA GLU A 80 9.73 -8.21 1.89
C GLU A 80 8.34 -7.76 1.44
N ILE A 81 7.32 -8.02 2.26
CA ILE A 81 5.96 -7.53 2.04
C ILE A 81 5.94 -5.99 1.98
N CYS A 82 6.67 -5.31 2.87
CA CYS A 82 6.76 -3.86 2.89
C CYS A 82 7.32 -3.29 1.59
N PHE A 83 8.41 -3.86 1.06
CA PHE A 83 8.95 -3.45 -0.24
C PHE A 83 8.04 -3.85 -1.41
N SER A 84 7.29 -4.95 -1.29
CA SER A 84 6.27 -5.30 -2.28
C SER A 84 5.14 -4.27 -2.32
N ILE A 85 4.64 -3.82 -1.17
CA ILE A 85 3.61 -2.77 -1.08
C ILE A 85 4.16 -1.45 -1.66
N LEU A 86 5.39 -1.06 -1.28
CA LEU A 86 6.05 0.13 -1.83
C LEU A 86 6.09 0.10 -3.36
N ALA A 87 6.37 -1.05 -3.96
CA ALA A 87 6.43 -1.19 -5.42
C ALA A 87 5.09 -0.90 -6.12
N HIS A 88 3.97 -0.90 -5.40
CA HIS A 88 2.65 -0.56 -5.92
C HIS A 88 2.20 0.88 -5.63
N LEU A 89 3.00 1.68 -4.92
CA LEU A 89 2.67 3.10 -4.69
C LEU A 89 2.72 3.92 -5.99
N PRO A 90 1.79 4.87 -6.17
CA PRO A 90 1.71 5.69 -7.38
C PRO A 90 2.92 6.62 -7.51
N ASN A 91 3.18 7.06 -8.74
CA ASN A 91 4.14 8.13 -9.01
C ASN A 91 3.60 9.46 -8.45
N PRO A 92 4.39 10.24 -7.67
CA PRO A 92 3.95 11.50 -7.09
C PRO A 92 3.37 12.50 -8.11
N SER A 93 3.85 12.49 -9.35
CA SER A 93 3.35 13.37 -10.41
C SER A 93 1.89 13.11 -10.80
N THR A 94 1.34 11.95 -10.41
CA THR A 94 -0.06 11.58 -10.67
C THR A 94 -1.01 11.94 -9.53
N LEU A 95 -0.50 12.59 -8.48
CA LEU A 95 -1.24 12.98 -7.28
C LEU A 95 -1.34 14.50 -7.16
N ASN A 96 -2.38 14.99 -6.47
CA ASN A 96 -2.46 16.38 -6.02
C ASN A 96 -1.43 16.67 -4.90
N GLU A 97 -1.29 17.93 -4.50
CA GLU A 97 -0.30 18.35 -3.48
C GLU A 97 -0.48 17.61 -2.15
N GLU A 98 -1.72 17.43 -1.70
CA GLU A 98 -2.02 16.73 -0.44
C GLU A 98 -1.63 15.24 -0.53
N GLY A 99 -1.98 14.57 -1.63
CA GLY A 99 -1.61 13.18 -1.89
C GLY A 99 -0.10 13.01 -2.01
N GLN A 100 0.62 13.95 -2.63
CA GLN A 100 2.09 13.95 -2.67
C GLN A 100 2.69 14.03 -1.26
N PHE A 101 2.13 14.88 -0.41
CA PHE A 101 2.55 15.01 0.98
C PHE A 101 2.29 13.73 1.79
N ILE A 102 1.13 13.10 1.60
CA ILE A 102 0.76 11.84 2.27
C ILE A 102 1.65 10.69 1.81
N LEU A 103 1.91 10.59 0.52
CA LEU A 103 2.85 9.64 -0.05
C LEU A 103 4.26 9.82 0.54
N ALA A 104 4.74 11.06 0.66
CA ALA A 104 6.04 11.34 1.28
C ALA A 104 6.10 10.87 2.75
N GLN A 105 5.06 11.12 3.54
CA GLN A 105 4.99 10.63 4.93
C GLN A 105 5.05 9.11 5.01
N ILE A 106 4.33 8.41 4.13
CA ILE A 106 4.32 6.95 4.08
C ILE A 106 5.73 6.43 3.76
N ILE A 107 6.39 7.00 2.75
CA ILE A 107 7.74 6.60 2.35
C ILE A 107 8.75 6.84 3.46
N ASP A 108 8.70 8.01 4.11
CA ASP A 108 9.60 8.36 5.21
C ASP A 108 9.51 7.37 6.38
N ARG A 109 8.32 6.86 6.69
CA ARG A 109 8.14 5.84 7.74
C ARG A 109 8.85 4.54 7.36
N VAL A 110 8.76 4.12 6.09
CA VAL A 110 9.43 2.90 5.62
C VAL A 110 10.94 3.11 5.54
N GLU A 111 11.41 4.27 5.06
CA GLU A 111 12.83 4.62 5.00
C GLU A 111 13.45 4.58 6.41
N LYS A 112 12.79 5.18 7.40
CA LYS A 112 13.24 5.15 8.80
C LYS A 112 13.32 3.73 9.37
N LYS A 113 12.41 2.83 8.98
CA LYS A 113 12.35 1.46 9.52
C LYS A 113 13.35 0.52 8.85
N TYR A 114 13.47 0.57 7.52
CA TYR A 114 14.19 -0.46 6.76
C TYR A 114 15.29 0.07 5.84
N GLY A 115 15.32 1.37 5.55
CA GLY A 115 16.25 2.03 4.62
C GLY A 115 16.07 1.64 3.15
N GLY A 116 16.41 2.55 2.23
CA GLY A 116 16.44 2.30 0.79
C GLY A 116 15.07 2.22 0.10
N ALA A 117 14.00 2.65 0.77
CA ALA A 117 12.67 2.81 0.17
C ALA A 117 12.69 3.91 -0.89
N LEU A 118 13.24 5.07 -0.56
CA LEU A 118 13.27 6.23 -1.45
C LEU A 118 14.05 5.93 -2.74
N ALA A 119 15.26 5.35 -2.61
CA ALA A 119 16.09 5.01 -3.76
C ALA A 119 15.41 4.02 -4.73
N ARG A 120 14.67 3.04 -4.20
CA ARG A 120 13.91 2.07 -5.01
C ARG A 120 12.77 2.73 -5.76
N LEU A 121 12.00 3.58 -5.09
CA LEU A 121 10.89 4.30 -5.70
C LEU A 121 11.36 5.30 -6.75
N GLN A 122 12.43 6.05 -6.49
CA GLN A 122 13.03 6.95 -7.47
C GLN A 122 13.43 6.22 -8.75
N LYS A 123 14.06 5.03 -8.63
CA LYS A 123 14.41 4.19 -9.77
C LYS A 123 13.17 3.71 -10.54
N LYS A 124 12.14 3.24 -9.83
CA LYS A 124 10.85 2.83 -10.42
C LYS A 124 10.23 3.98 -11.22
N TRP A 125 10.03 5.13 -10.59
CA TRP A 125 9.36 6.27 -11.22
C TRP A 125 10.18 6.91 -12.34
N ALA A 126 11.52 6.82 -12.29
CA ALA A 126 12.35 7.24 -13.42
C ALA A 126 12.08 6.38 -14.67
N TRP A 127 12.04 5.06 -14.50
CA TRP A 127 11.72 4.14 -15.59
C TRP A 127 10.29 4.33 -16.13
N GLU A 128 9.31 4.59 -15.26
CA GLU A 128 7.93 4.89 -15.69
C GLU A 128 7.87 6.16 -16.55
N ARG A 129 8.57 7.24 -16.15
CA ARG A 129 8.64 8.47 -16.96
C ARG A 129 9.32 8.27 -18.32
N GLU A 130 10.36 7.43 -18.36
CA GLU A 130 11.04 7.09 -19.62
C GLU A 130 10.10 6.36 -20.58
N GLN A 131 9.23 5.48 -20.08
CA GLN A 131 8.24 4.79 -20.91
C GLN A 131 7.07 5.67 -21.35
N GLU A 132 6.66 6.63 -20.54
CA GLU A 132 5.61 7.60 -20.94
C GLU A 132 6.10 8.58 -22.02
N ALA A 133 7.41 8.83 -22.10
CA ALA A 133 8.01 9.73 -23.07
C ALA A 133 8.36 9.06 -24.42
N ALA A 134 8.32 7.73 -24.50
CA ALA A 134 8.67 6.92 -25.67
C ALA A 134 7.43 6.58 -26.53
#